data_AF-A0A957AMF3-F1
#
_entry.id   AF-A0A957AMF3-F1
#
_cell.length_a   1.000
_cell.length_b   1.000
_cell.length_c   1.000
_cell.angle_alpha   90.00
_cell.angle_beta   90.00
_cell.angle_gamma   90.00
#
_symmetry.space_group_name_H-M   'P 1'
#
loop_
_entity.id
_entity.type
_entity.pdbx_description
1 polymer ?
#
loop_
_entity_poly.entity_id
_entity_poly.type
_entity_poly.pdbx_seq_one_letter_code
_entity_poly.pdbx_strand_id
1 'polypeptide(L)'
;MTLRLRLTRRQAVIAAGGSLATLLARPGALTQAQEVATPAPVAVGTPTAGSGLIKPTGLGAVPSTGASRPGPVNQVRNRTISAVVSPVGLTIPSAGVDAGIEPLRVVDGAMQDPSGPWEVAWYENLGSLGVPENVVMAGHIDYWNVGPSVFYNLGSV
;
A
#
# COMPACT_ATOMS: atom_id res chain seq x y z
N MET A 1 64.17 27.95 27.91
CA MET A 1 63.30 29.03 28.44
C MET A 1 61.92 28.84 27.85
N THR A 2 60.98 28.55 28.73
CA THR A 2 59.58 28.19 28.54
C THR A 2 58.74 29.37 28.03
N LEU A 3 57.85 29.17 27.06
CA LEU A 3 56.40 29.35 27.25
C LEU A 3 55.58 28.88 26.03
N ARG A 4 54.67 27.94 26.27
CA ARG A 4 53.52 27.63 25.40
C ARG A 4 52.44 28.68 25.62
N LEU A 5 51.69 29.08 24.59
CA LEU A 5 50.29 29.48 24.79
C LEU A 5 49.42 29.09 23.59
N ARG A 6 48.24 28.60 23.93
CA ARG A 6 47.33 27.79 23.12
C ARG A 6 46.50 28.65 22.16
N LEU A 7 46.34 28.16 20.94
CA LEU A 7 45.36 28.63 19.97
C LEU A 7 43.96 28.18 20.39
N THR A 8 43.02 29.11 20.56
CA THR A 8 41.59 28.96 20.22
C THR A 8 40.83 30.20 20.68
N ARG A 9 40.15 30.86 19.72
CA ARG A 9 38.77 31.34 19.81
C ARG A 9 38.48 32.28 18.63
N ARG A 10 37.44 31.90 17.88
CA ARG A 10 36.45 32.82 17.31
C ARG A 10 36.97 33.75 16.21
N GLN A 11 37.17 33.19 15.02
CA GLN A 11 36.98 33.94 13.77
C GLN A 11 35.49 34.26 13.67
N ALA A 12 35.09 35.52 13.80
CA ALA A 12 35.14 36.58 12.79
C ALA A 12 33.67 36.89 12.43
N VAL A 13 33.13 37.87 13.14
CA VAL A 13 31.84 38.50 12.84
C VAL A 13 32.14 39.75 12.00
N ILE A 14 31.21 40.07 11.10
CA ILE A 14 30.81 41.40 10.60
C ILE A 14 31.18 41.72 9.13
N ALA A 15 30.09 41.67 8.35
CA ALA A 15 29.64 42.58 7.29
C ALA A 15 30.40 42.64 5.95
N ALA A 16 29.67 42.35 4.87
CA ALA A 16 29.11 43.40 4.01
C ALA A 16 28.22 42.79 2.92
N GLY A 17 27.16 43.51 2.54
CA GLY A 17 26.51 43.31 1.24
C GLY A 17 25.09 42.76 1.28
N GLY A 18 24.16 43.54 1.83
CA GLY A 18 22.74 43.38 1.53
C GLY A 18 22.48 43.65 0.04
N SER A 19 21.65 42.81 -0.58
CA SER A 19 20.97 43.12 -1.83
C SER A 19 19.55 42.57 -1.72
N LEU A 20 18.70 43.41 -1.14
CA LEU A 20 17.26 43.29 -1.10
C LEU A 20 16.74 43.78 -2.45
N ALA A 21 16.60 42.89 -3.42
CA ALA A 21 15.93 43.19 -4.68
C ALA A 21 14.44 42.85 -4.54
N THR A 22 13.68 43.87 -4.17
CA THR A 22 12.23 43.91 -4.07
C THR A 22 11.61 43.54 -5.43
N LEU A 23 11.09 42.33 -5.57
CA LEU A 23 10.39 41.89 -6.78
C LEU A 23 8.98 42.52 -6.79
N LEU A 24 8.82 43.58 -7.58
CA LEU A 24 7.56 44.26 -7.82
C LEU A 24 6.50 43.28 -8.34
N ALA A 25 5.40 43.15 -7.59
CA ALA A 25 4.18 42.51 -8.02
C ALA A 25 3.65 43.19 -9.28
N ARG A 26 3.66 42.47 -10.41
CA ARG A 26 2.97 42.88 -11.64
C ARG A 26 1.51 42.42 -11.53
N PRO A 27 0.52 43.32 -11.53
CA PRO A 27 -0.87 42.92 -11.67
C PRO A 27 -1.14 42.62 -13.14
N GLY A 28 -1.77 41.48 -13.42
CA GLY A 28 -2.31 41.18 -14.75
C GLY A 28 -1.36 40.41 -15.67
N ALA A 29 -1.08 39.16 -15.33
CA ALA A 29 -0.93 38.12 -16.33
C ALA A 29 -1.96 37.04 -16.00
N LEU A 30 -3.08 37.15 -16.70
CA LEU A 30 -4.25 36.30 -16.59
C LEU A 30 -3.84 34.83 -16.71
N THR A 31 -4.33 34.04 -15.76
CA THR A 31 -4.61 32.61 -15.87
C THR A 31 -4.81 32.18 -17.32
N GLN A 32 -3.78 31.59 -17.92
CA GLN A 32 -3.99 30.67 -19.03
C GLN A 32 -4.32 29.33 -18.39
N ALA A 33 -5.58 29.19 -17.97
CA ALA A 33 -6.16 27.88 -17.80
C ALA A 33 -6.04 27.21 -19.17
N GLN A 34 -5.33 26.09 -19.23
CA GLN A 34 -5.34 25.25 -20.41
C GLN A 34 -6.77 24.75 -20.57
N GLU A 35 -7.54 25.45 -21.40
CA GLU A 35 -8.84 25.01 -21.88
C GLU A 35 -8.57 23.74 -22.69
N VAL A 36 -8.51 22.61 -21.99
CA VAL A 36 -8.72 21.31 -22.60
C VAL A 36 -10.10 21.43 -23.20
N ALA A 37 -10.14 21.66 -24.50
CA ALA A 37 -11.36 21.67 -25.28
C ALA A 37 -12.15 20.42 -24.88
N THR A 38 -13.27 20.61 -24.20
CA THR A 38 -14.25 19.54 -23.98
C THR A 38 -14.64 19.07 -25.38
N PRO A 39 -14.28 17.86 -25.82
CA PRO A 39 -14.81 17.38 -27.08
C PRO A 39 -16.33 17.36 -26.94
N ALA A 40 -17.03 17.93 -27.93
CA ALA A 40 -18.47 17.81 -28.04
C ALA A 40 -18.85 16.33 -27.79
N PRO A 41 -19.93 16.04 -27.05
CA PRO A 41 -20.31 14.65 -26.81
C PRO A 41 -20.50 13.98 -28.16
N VAL A 42 -19.61 13.03 -28.47
CA VAL A 42 -19.76 12.19 -29.66
C VAL A 42 -21.08 11.48 -29.48
N ALA A 43 -22.01 11.68 -30.41
CA ALA A 43 -23.30 11.00 -30.39
C ALA A 43 -23.02 9.48 -30.34
N VAL A 44 -23.28 8.87 -29.18
CA VAL A 44 -23.24 7.42 -29.04
C VAL A 44 -24.39 6.90 -29.89
N GLY A 45 -24.06 6.31 -31.04
CA GLY A 45 -25.07 5.65 -31.88
C GLY A 45 -25.82 4.64 -31.03
N THR A 46 -27.11 4.83 -30.84
CA THR A 46 -27.97 3.82 -30.22
C THR A 46 -28.00 2.65 -31.20
N PRO A 47 -27.48 1.45 -30.85
CA PRO A 47 -27.61 0.32 -31.75
C PRO A 47 -29.10 0.04 -31.91
N THR A 48 -29.62 0.14 -33.14
CA THR A 48 -30.93 -0.43 -33.45
C THR A 48 -30.85 -1.89 -33.08
N ALA A 49 -31.74 -2.36 -32.19
CA ALA A 49 -31.86 -3.76 -31.86
C ALA A 49 -32.30 -4.51 -33.12
N GLY A 50 -31.34 -4.91 -33.94
CA GLY A 50 -31.56 -5.85 -35.01
C GLY A 50 -32.06 -7.13 -34.37
N SER A 51 -33.24 -7.59 -34.80
CA SER A 51 -33.89 -8.82 -34.34
C SER A 51 -33.16 -10.08 -34.86
N GLY A 52 -31.83 -10.08 -34.81
CA GLY A 52 -30.98 -11.22 -35.07
C GLY A 52 -30.64 -11.89 -33.73
N LEU A 53 -31.22 -13.06 -33.50
CA LEU A 53 -30.83 -13.94 -32.39
C LEU A 53 -29.34 -14.30 -32.53
N ILE A 54 -28.48 -13.68 -31.72
CA ILE A 54 -27.08 -14.09 -31.60
C ILE A 54 -27.06 -15.44 -30.88
N LYS A 55 -26.76 -16.51 -31.62
CA LYS A 55 -26.62 -17.86 -31.07
C LYS A 55 -25.18 -18.03 -30.56
N PRO A 56 -24.93 -18.32 -29.27
CA PRO A 56 -23.57 -18.49 -28.75
C PRO A 56 -22.86 -19.64 -29.47
N THR A 57 -21.67 -19.39 -30.01
CA THR A 57 -20.87 -20.39 -30.75
C THR A 57 -19.89 -21.16 -29.88
N GLY A 58 -19.83 -20.89 -28.57
CA GLY A 58 -19.03 -21.67 -27.63
C GLY A 58 -18.92 -21.04 -26.24
N LEU A 59 -18.51 -21.86 -25.27
CA LEU A 59 -18.11 -21.40 -23.94
C LEU A 59 -16.63 -21.02 -24.01
N GLY A 60 -16.33 -19.75 -24.30
CA GLY A 60 -14.96 -19.25 -24.18
C GLY A 60 -14.45 -19.39 -22.73
N ALA A 61 -13.15 -19.61 -22.56
CA ALA A 61 -12.55 -19.64 -21.23
C ALA A 61 -12.73 -18.25 -20.58
N VAL A 62 -13.28 -18.25 -19.37
CA VAL A 62 -13.59 -17.02 -18.63
C VAL A 62 -12.44 -16.73 -17.65
N PRO A 63 -11.89 -15.50 -17.60
CA PRO A 63 -10.88 -15.15 -16.61
C PRO A 63 -11.46 -15.21 -15.19
N SER A 64 -10.78 -15.92 -14.29
CA SER A 64 -11.23 -16.19 -12.92
C SER A 64 -10.90 -15.03 -11.96
N THR A 65 -11.44 -13.84 -12.19
CA THR A 65 -11.44 -12.78 -11.17
C THR A 65 -12.69 -12.89 -10.28
N GLY A 66 -12.73 -13.99 -9.49
CA GLY A 66 -13.30 -14.04 -8.15
C GLY A 66 -14.80 -13.83 -7.88
N ALA A 67 -15.64 -13.36 -8.80
CA ALA A 67 -17.07 -13.17 -8.53
C ALA A 67 -17.92 -14.35 -9.02
N SER A 68 -18.80 -14.86 -8.15
CA SER A 68 -19.74 -15.96 -8.45
C SER A 68 -20.57 -15.67 -9.70
N ARG A 69 -20.53 -16.60 -10.66
CA ARG A 69 -21.33 -16.56 -11.90
C ARG A 69 -22.82 -16.74 -11.62
N PRO A 70 -23.71 -15.89 -12.15
CA PRO A 70 -25.13 -16.23 -12.30
C PRO A 70 -25.28 -17.31 -13.39
N GLY A 71 -25.49 -18.55 -12.97
CA GLY A 71 -25.92 -19.66 -13.81
C GLY A 71 -27.27 -20.21 -13.30
N PRO A 72 -27.88 -21.20 -13.97
CA PRO A 72 -29.19 -21.75 -13.59
C PRO A 72 -29.21 -22.44 -12.22
N VAL A 73 -28.06 -22.56 -11.55
CA VAL A 73 -27.97 -22.83 -10.12
C VAL A 73 -27.51 -21.57 -9.41
N ASN A 74 -28.46 -20.76 -8.95
CA ASN A 74 -28.20 -19.75 -7.93
C ASN A 74 -27.99 -20.51 -6.60
N GLN A 75 -26.85 -21.22 -6.48
CA GLN A 75 -26.39 -21.72 -5.19
C GLN A 75 -26.09 -20.49 -4.36
N VAL A 76 -27.11 -20.01 -3.64
CA VAL A 76 -26.94 -19.14 -2.49
C VAL A 76 -26.07 -19.95 -1.55
N ARG A 77 -24.75 -19.76 -1.63
CA ARG A 77 -23.85 -20.32 -0.63
C ARG A 77 -24.27 -19.64 0.64
N ASN A 78 -24.93 -20.38 1.52
CA ASN A 78 -25.17 -19.91 2.87
C ASN A 78 -23.78 -19.76 3.48
N ARG A 79 -23.26 -18.53 3.45
CA ARG A 79 -21.93 -18.24 3.96
C ARG A 79 -22.06 -18.39 5.46
N THR A 80 -21.61 -19.53 5.98
CA THR A 80 -21.42 -19.70 7.41
C THR A 80 -20.49 -18.57 7.82
N ILE A 81 -21.05 -17.56 8.51
CA ILE A 81 -20.23 -16.52 9.12
C ILE A 81 -19.58 -17.21 10.31
N SER A 82 -18.33 -17.64 10.11
CA SER A 82 -17.51 -18.06 11.23
C SER A 82 -17.33 -16.85 12.15
N ALA A 83 -17.30 -17.11 13.45
CA ALA A 83 -16.95 -16.07 14.42
C ALA A 83 -15.59 -15.45 14.03
N VAL A 84 -15.40 -14.19 14.36
CA VAL A 84 -14.11 -13.53 14.24
C VAL A 84 -13.10 -14.30 15.10
N VAL A 85 -12.00 -14.74 14.49
CA VAL A 85 -10.94 -15.47 15.19
C VAL A 85 -9.64 -14.69 15.10
N SER A 86 -8.99 -14.49 16.26
CA SER A 86 -7.63 -13.94 16.31
C SER A 86 -6.62 -15.02 15.90
N PRO A 87 -5.76 -14.74 14.90
CA PRO A 87 -4.71 -15.66 14.52
C PRO A 87 -3.65 -15.76 15.64
N VAL A 88 -3.13 -16.97 15.86
CA VAL A 88 -2.14 -17.25 16.92
C VAL A 88 -0.79 -17.71 16.38
N GLY A 89 -0.74 -18.18 15.13
CA GLY A 89 0.48 -18.63 14.47
C GLY A 89 0.34 -18.68 12.96
N LEU A 90 1.48 -18.62 12.27
CA LEU A 90 1.60 -18.70 10.82
C LEU A 90 2.64 -19.76 10.45
N THR A 91 2.23 -20.70 9.60
CA THR A 91 3.13 -21.72 9.04
C THR A 91 3.15 -21.63 7.51
N ILE A 92 4.34 -21.51 6.93
CA ILE A 92 4.58 -21.54 5.48
C ILE A 92 5.70 -22.56 5.22
N PRO A 93 5.36 -23.84 4.96
CA PRO A 93 6.35 -24.91 4.88
C PRO A 93 7.43 -24.70 3.81
N SER A 94 7.07 -24.13 2.65
CA SER A 94 8.01 -23.88 1.55
C SER A 94 9.06 -22.81 1.87
N ALA A 95 8.72 -21.84 2.72
CA ALA A 95 9.66 -20.83 3.23
C ALA A 95 10.32 -21.24 4.57
N GLY A 96 9.90 -22.35 5.17
CA GLY A 96 10.34 -22.74 6.52
C GLY A 96 9.84 -21.80 7.62
N VAL A 97 8.72 -21.11 7.41
CA VAL A 97 8.11 -20.23 8.43
C VAL A 97 7.28 -21.08 9.38
N ASP A 98 7.56 -20.95 10.67
CA ASP A 98 6.70 -21.39 11.78
C ASP A 98 6.85 -20.37 12.91
N ALA A 99 5.89 -19.45 13.01
CA ALA A 99 6.03 -18.26 13.83
C ALA A 99 4.76 -17.95 14.62
N GLY A 100 4.96 -17.41 15.83
CA GLY A 100 3.89 -16.84 16.64
C GLY A 100 3.40 -15.52 16.05
N ILE A 101 2.13 -15.21 16.28
CA ILE A 101 1.53 -13.95 15.82
C ILE A 101 1.27 -13.02 17.01
N GLU A 102 1.62 -11.76 16.84
CA GLU A 102 1.29 -10.69 17.77
C GLU A 102 0.24 -9.72 17.18
N PRO A 103 -0.76 -9.30 17.97
CA PRO A 103 -1.76 -8.33 17.52
C PRO A 103 -1.18 -6.91 17.62
N LEU A 104 -0.95 -6.29 16.47
CA LEU A 104 -0.53 -4.89 16.36
C LEU A 104 -1.58 -4.06 15.61
N ARG A 105 -1.35 -2.74 15.53
CA ARG A 105 -2.25 -1.81 14.84
C ARG A 105 -1.51 -0.90 13.89
N VAL A 106 -2.26 -0.35 12.95
CA VAL A 106 -1.86 0.86 12.24
C VAL A 106 -2.27 2.06 13.07
N VAL A 107 -1.28 2.85 13.52
CA VAL A 107 -1.48 4.03 14.37
C VAL A 107 -0.97 5.25 13.61
N ASP A 108 -1.82 6.28 13.48
CA ASP A 108 -1.50 7.52 12.76
C ASP A 108 -1.02 7.29 11.31
N GLY A 109 -1.53 6.24 10.66
CA GLY A 109 -1.15 5.85 9.30
C GLY A 109 0.16 5.07 9.20
N ALA A 110 0.84 4.80 10.32
CA ALA A 110 2.05 4.01 10.37
C ALA A 110 1.77 2.58 10.86
N MET A 111 2.34 1.60 10.17
CA MET A 111 2.31 0.20 10.59
C MET A 111 3.34 0.01 11.70
N GLN A 112 2.92 -0.54 12.85
CA GLN A 112 3.85 -0.90 13.92
C GLN A 112 4.74 -2.06 13.50
N ASP A 113 6.01 -1.99 13.89
CA ASP A 113 6.99 -3.02 13.60
C ASP A 113 6.84 -4.22 14.55
N PRO A 114 7.13 -5.44 14.08
CA PRO A 114 7.12 -6.60 14.95
C PRO A 114 8.15 -6.49 16.08
N SER A 115 7.81 -7.00 17.26
CA SER A 115 8.62 -6.88 18.48
C SER A 115 9.97 -7.59 18.43
N GLY A 116 10.12 -8.59 17.57
CA GLY A 116 11.36 -9.33 17.40
C GLY A 116 11.49 -10.02 16.03
N PRO A 117 12.62 -10.70 15.80
CA PRO A 117 12.98 -11.29 14.51
C PRO A 117 12.14 -12.52 14.12
N TRP A 118 11.46 -13.16 15.07
CA TRP A 118 10.75 -14.43 14.87
C TRP A 118 9.23 -14.30 14.99
N GLU A 119 8.75 -13.09 15.26
CA GLU A 119 7.36 -12.73 15.48
C GLU A 119 6.74 -12.19 14.18
N VAL A 120 5.47 -12.52 13.98
CA VAL A 120 4.67 -11.97 12.88
C VAL A 120 3.63 -11.02 13.46
N ALA A 121 3.66 -9.77 13.03
CA ALA A 121 2.63 -8.81 13.37
C ALA A 121 1.37 -9.06 12.54
N TRP A 122 0.22 -9.12 13.18
CA TRP A 122 -1.10 -9.06 12.54
C TRP A 122 -1.75 -7.72 12.86
N TYR A 123 -2.21 -7.00 11.84
CA TYR A 123 -2.86 -5.70 12.01
C TYR A 123 -4.36 -5.86 12.23
N GLU A 124 -4.77 -5.94 13.51
CA GLU A 124 -6.14 -6.29 13.89
C GLU A 124 -7.21 -5.29 13.42
N ASN A 125 -6.81 -4.04 13.17
CA ASN A 125 -7.70 -3.00 12.65
C ASN A 125 -7.88 -3.05 11.12
N LEU A 126 -7.21 -3.98 10.42
CA LEU A 126 -7.29 -4.12 8.95
C LEU A 126 -8.04 -5.39 8.50
N GLY A 127 -8.34 -6.32 9.39
CA GLY A 127 -9.14 -7.51 9.10
C GLY A 127 -8.80 -8.68 10.02
N SER A 128 -9.67 -9.69 10.04
CA SER A 128 -9.59 -10.86 10.92
C SER A 128 -9.88 -12.17 10.20
N LEU A 129 -9.51 -13.30 10.82
CA LEU A 129 -9.89 -14.62 10.30
C LEU A 129 -11.37 -14.91 10.56
N GLY A 130 -11.98 -15.72 9.70
CA GLY A 130 -13.38 -16.15 9.81
C GLY A 130 -14.39 -15.22 9.12
N VAL A 131 -13.97 -14.01 8.74
CA VAL A 131 -14.75 -13.06 7.95
C VAL A 131 -14.23 -12.98 6.52
N PRO A 132 -15.08 -12.62 5.52
CA PRO A 132 -14.70 -12.51 4.13
C PRO A 132 -13.97 -11.19 3.83
N GLU A 133 -12.86 -10.95 4.53
CA GLU A 133 -12.02 -9.77 4.41
C GLU A 133 -10.57 -10.18 4.11
N ASN A 134 -9.70 -9.20 3.89
CA ASN A 134 -8.27 -9.44 3.72
C ASN A 134 -7.57 -9.27 5.07
N VAL A 135 -6.53 -10.07 5.30
CA VAL A 135 -5.68 -9.97 6.48
C VAL A 135 -4.31 -9.49 6.06
N VAL A 136 -3.77 -8.52 6.80
CA VAL A 136 -2.43 -7.98 6.58
C VAL A 136 -1.54 -8.43 7.73
N MET A 137 -0.37 -8.98 7.38
CA MET A 137 0.64 -9.41 8.33
C MET A 137 2.03 -8.88 7.92
N ALA A 138 2.91 -8.63 8.89
CA ALA A 138 4.28 -8.18 8.67
C ALA A 138 5.27 -8.99 9.52
N GLY A 139 6.50 -9.08 9.05
CA GLY A 139 7.60 -9.82 9.68
C GLY A 139 8.93 -9.32 9.14
N HIS A 140 9.99 -9.45 9.94
CA HIS A 140 11.33 -9.01 9.53
C HIS A 140 11.95 -9.94 8.49
N ILE A 141 12.67 -9.37 7.52
CA ILE A 141 13.51 -10.11 6.56
C ILE A 141 14.90 -10.34 7.16
N ASP A 142 15.48 -9.30 7.77
CA ASP A 142 16.79 -9.31 8.40
C ASP A 142 16.71 -8.49 9.70
N TYR A 143 17.51 -8.85 10.70
CA TYR A 143 17.49 -8.22 12.02
C TYR A 143 18.90 -7.96 12.52
N TRP A 144 19.13 -6.74 13.02
CA TRP A 144 20.43 -6.09 13.20
C TRP A 144 21.49 -6.84 14.05
N ASN A 145 21.10 -7.87 14.80
CA ASN A 145 22.00 -8.70 15.61
C ASN A 145 21.73 -10.22 15.51
N VAL A 146 20.81 -10.65 14.64
CA VAL A 146 20.43 -12.06 14.44
C VAL A 146 20.73 -12.50 13.01
N GLY A 147 20.55 -11.62 12.03
CA GLY A 147 20.64 -11.94 10.62
C GLY A 147 19.27 -12.33 10.03
N PRO A 148 19.23 -13.29 9.08
CA PRO A 148 18.00 -13.81 8.48
C PRO A 148 16.89 -14.06 9.51
N SER A 149 15.73 -13.44 9.28
CA SER A 149 14.59 -13.45 10.20
C SER A 149 13.40 -14.23 9.63
N VAL A 150 12.24 -14.15 10.29
CA VAL A 150 11.03 -14.94 9.97
C VAL A 150 10.66 -14.96 8.48
N PHE A 151 10.83 -13.84 7.77
CA PHE A 151 10.44 -13.69 6.37
C PHE A 151 11.61 -13.67 5.38
N TYR A 152 12.80 -14.07 5.81
CA TYR A 152 13.98 -14.10 4.95
C TYR A 152 13.78 -14.92 3.66
N ASN A 153 13.09 -16.06 3.73
CA ASN A 153 12.87 -16.97 2.60
C ASN A 153 11.53 -16.74 1.87
N LEU A 154 10.80 -15.66 2.13
CA LEU A 154 9.51 -15.43 1.46
C LEU A 154 9.65 -15.25 -0.06
N GLY A 155 10.79 -14.75 -0.54
CA GLY A 155 11.03 -14.58 -1.99
C GLY A 155 11.21 -15.88 -2.77
N SER A 156 11.32 -17.04 -2.10
CA SER A 156 11.56 -18.34 -2.72
C SER A 156 10.35 -19.28 -2.73
N VAL A 157 9.16 -18.78 -2.39
CA VAL A 157 7.90 -19.58 -2.36
C VAL A 157 7.14 -19.55 -3.68
#